data_AF-A0A0B1SIX3-F1
#
_entry.id   AF-A0A0B1SIX3-F1
#
_cell.length_a   1.000
_cell.length_b   1.000
_cell.length_c   1.000
_cell.angle_alpha   90.00
_cell.angle_beta   90.00
_cell.angle_gamma   90.00
#
_symmetry.space_group_name_H-M   'P 1'
#
loop_
_entity.id
_entity.type
_entity.pdbx_description
1 polymer ?
#
loop_
_entity_poly.entity_id
_entity_poly.type
_entity_poly.pdbx_seq_one_letter_code
_entity_poly.pdbx_strand_id
1 'polypeptide(L)'
;MDADRAVRASLSLYEVPPTEGELTDANSYYDTPPGPSTSSQYYDVPPVLEESSDHYNKLAQELLSTEERYLGDLLLAKKLFHGNLIKLPYRSEVDTIFRYWDKLTEVSRKVYMRLKKSDSPGQVLISEIDSLSVFVEFCSHQQTALDALNKLLTHPDAQKLYA
;
A
#
# COMPACT_ATOMS: atom_id res chain seq x y z
N MET A 1 0.01 -14.79 -40.65
CA MET A 1 -1.36 -14.75 -41.16
C MET A 1 -2.18 -15.67 -40.27
N ASP A 2 -2.50 -15.22 -39.05
CA ASP A 2 -3.67 -14.38 -38.71
C ASP A 2 -4.97 -15.15 -38.91
N ALA A 3 -5.96 -15.16 -38.03
CA ALA A 3 -6.17 -14.70 -36.66
C ALA A 3 -7.55 -15.26 -36.24
N ASP A 4 -7.77 -15.39 -34.92
CA ASP A 4 -9.03 -15.14 -34.22
C ASP A 4 -10.37 -15.77 -34.71
N ARG A 5 -11.03 -16.55 -33.83
CA ARG A 5 -12.06 -16.00 -32.91
C ARG A 5 -13.02 -17.09 -32.40
N ALA A 6 -13.24 -17.04 -31.09
CA ALA A 6 -14.14 -17.85 -30.28
C ALA A 6 -15.62 -17.87 -30.75
N VAL A 7 -16.40 -18.87 -30.30
CA VAL A 7 -17.54 -18.70 -29.36
C VAL A 7 -18.09 -20.07 -28.91
N ARG A 8 -18.40 -20.11 -27.61
CA ARG A 8 -18.97 -21.17 -26.75
C ARG A 8 -20.41 -21.61 -27.12
N ALA A 9 -20.83 -22.67 -26.41
CA ALA A 9 -22.19 -23.11 -26.05
C ALA A 9 -22.65 -24.36 -26.82
N SER A 10 -23.15 -25.43 -26.22
CA SER A 10 -23.75 -25.65 -24.89
C SER A 10 -23.86 -27.17 -24.65
N LEU A 11 -23.35 -27.66 -23.51
CA LEU A 11 -23.66 -29.00 -23.02
C LEU A 11 -25.13 -29.00 -22.58
N SER A 12 -25.98 -29.69 -23.34
CA SER A 12 -27.35 -30.00 -22.91
C SER A 12 -27.28 -30.89 -21.66
N LEU A 13 -27.91 -30.43 -20.59
CA LEU A 13 -27.95 -31.04 -19.25
C LEU A 13 -29.19 -31.93 -19.04
N TYR A 14 -29.87 -32.35 -20.11
CA TYR A 14 -31.00 -33.28 -20.00
C TYR A 14 -30.60 -34.68 -20.44
N GLU A 15 -30.50 -35.54 -19.43
CA GLU A 15 -30.44 -37.00 -19.54
C GLU A 15 -31.82 -37.53 -19.96
N VAL A 16 -31.80 -38.52 -20.86
CA VAL A 16 -33.00 -39.18 -21.39
C VAL A 16 -33.80 -39.77 -20.21
N PRO A 17 -35.12 -39.58 -20.12
CA PRO A 17 -35.88 -40.15 -19.02
C PRO A 17 -35.82 -41.69 -19.06
N PRO A 18 -35.72 -42.36 -17.89
CA PRO A 18 -35.57 -43.81 -17.84
C PRO A 18 -36.84 -44.51 -18.35
N THR A 19 -36.63 -45.64 -19.03
CA THR A 19 -37.72 -46.49 -19.53
C THR A 19 -38.44 -47.21 -18.40
N GLU A 20 -39.74 -47.46 -18.58
CA GLU A 20 -40.68 -47.97 -17.56
C GLU A 20 -40.27 -49.30 -16.87
N GLY A 21 -39.27 -50.00 -17.39
CA GLY A 21 -38.68 -51.19 -16.76
C GLY A 21 -37.75 -50.93 -15.57
N GLU A 22 -37.21 -49.72 -15.40
CA GLU A 22 -36.30 -49.38 -14.29
C GLU A 22 -37.04 -48.93 -13.01
N LEU A 23 -38.37 -48.78 -13.06
CA LEU A 23 -39.17 -48.29 -11.94
C LEU A 23 -39.68 -49.41 -11.00
N THR A 24 -39.48 -50.69 -11.33
CA THR A 24 -40.05 -51.80 -10.56
C THR A 24 -39.15 -52.39 -9.47
N ASP A 25 -37.90 -51.94 -9.34
CA ASP A 25 -36.98 -52.35 -8.25
C ASP A 25 -36.75 -51.22 -7.22
N ALA A 26 -37.67 -50.27 -7.15
CA ALA A 26 -37.64 -49.15 -6.22
C ALA A 26 -38.17 -49.56 -4.84
N ASN A 27 -37.42 -50.36 -4.06
CA ASN A 27 -37.71 -50.43 -2.62
C ASN A 27 -36.55 -50.78 -1.67
N SER A 28 -35.29 -50.60 -2.05
CA SER A 28 -34.18 -50.76 -1.07
C SER A 28 -33.15 -49.63 -1.06
N TYR A 29 -33.22 -48.67 -1.99
CA TYR A 29 -32.19 -47.63 -2.09
C TYR A 29 -32.42 -46.47 -1.08
N TYR A 30 -33.67 -46.15 -0.77
CA TYR A 30 -34.02 -45.03 0.13
C TYR A 30 -34.14 -45.41 1.62
N ASP A 31 -33.95 -46.68 1.98
CA ASP A 31 -34.07 -47.17 3.36
C ASP A 31 -32.75 -47.12 4.15
N THR A 32 -31.69 -46.54 3.57
CA THR A 32 -30.42 -46.37 4.29
C THR A 32 -30.50 -45.08 5.12
N PRO A 33 -30.50 -45.15 6.47
CA PRO A 33 -30.45 -43.93 7.27
C PRO A 33 -29.13 -43.19 6.96
N PRO A 34 -29.12 -41.85 6.91
CA PRO A 34 -27.88 -41.12 6.77
C PRO A 34 -26.95 -41.55 7.90
N GLY A 35 -25.81 -42.15 7.53
CA GLY A 35 -24.77 -42.53 8.48
C GLY A 35 -24.34 -41.31 9.31
N PRO A 36 -23.72 -41.52 10.48
CA PRO A 36 -23.33 -40.44 11.37
C PRO A 36 -22.50 -39.42 10.58
N SER A 37 -22.96 -38.18 10.58
CA SER A 37 -22.35 -37.08 9.86
C SER A 37 -20.86 -37.03 10.18
N THR A 38 -20.02 -37.37 9.22
CA THR A 38 -18.61 -37.01 9.24
C THR A 38 -18.53 -35.51 9.00
N SER A 39 -18.82 -34.75 10.05
CA SER A 39 -18.74 -33.31 10.08
C SER A 39 -17.28 -32.87 10.01
N SER A 40 -16.64 -32.86 8.83
CA SER A 40 -15.33 -32.19 8.73
C SER A 40 -14.78 -31.82 7.35
N GLN A 41 -15.51 -31.89 6.22
CA GLN A 41 -14.86 -31.62 4.91
C GLN A 41 -15.58 -30.65 3.97
N TYR A 42 -16.58 -29.91 4.42
CA TYR A 42 -17.30 -28.93 3.58
C TYR A 42 -17.14 -27.46 3.98
N TYR A 43 -16.29 -27.14 4.94
CA TYR A 43 -15.92 -25.74 5.16
C TYR A 43 -14.84 -25.34 4.16
N ASP A 44 -15.09 -24.22 3.49
CA ASP A 44 -14.09 -23.40 2.84
C ASP A 44 -13.01 -23.10 3.89
N VAL A 45 -11.93 -23.90 3.89
CA VAL A 45 -10.85 -23.78 4.86
C VAL A 45 -10.22 -22.41 4.62
N PRO A 46 -10.27 -21.48 5.60
CA PRO A 46 -9.61 -20.19 5.45
C PRO A 46 -8.14 -20.45 5.09
N PRO A 47 -7.56 -19.68 4.15
CA PRO A 47 -6.19 -19.89 3.74
C PRO A 47 -5.27 -19.99 4.95
N VAL A 48 -4.32 -20.92 4.89
CA VAL A 48 -3.38 -21.24 5.96
C VAL A 48 -2.76 -19.95 6.49
N LEU A 49 -3.12 -19.60 7.74
CA LEU A 49 -2.78 -18.32 8.37
C LEU A 49 -1.27 -18.05 8.40
N GLU A 50 -0.43 -19.08 8.35
CA GLU A 50 1.02 -18.99 8.43
C GLU A 50 1.64 -18.26 7.22
N GLU A 51 1.26 -18.59 5.98
CA GLU A 51 1.78 -17.88 4.79
C GLU A 51 1.31 -16.41 4.75
N SER A 52 0.09 -16.15 5.21
CA SER A 52 -0.47 -14.80 5.29
C SER A 52 0.24 -13.94 6.35
N SER A 53 0.65 -14.56 7.46
CA SER A 53 1.40 -13.93 8.55
C SER A 53 2.83 -13.58 8.12
N ASP A 54 3.51 -14.46 7.41
CA ASP A 54 4.86 -14.19 6.91
C ASP A 54 4.90 -13.07 5.87
N HIS A 55 3.93 -13.05 4.96
CA HIS A 55 3.79 -11.96 4.00
C HIS A 55 3.48 -10.63 4.71
N TYR A 56 2.59 -10.64 5.70
CA TYR A 56 2.28 -9.48 6.51
C TYR A 56 3.51 -8.95 7.26
N ASN A 57 4.30 -9.83 7.88
CA ASN A 57 5.51 -9.45 8.61
C ASN A 57 6.57 -8.83 7.69
N LYS A 58 6.76 -9.40 6.49
CA LYS A 58 7.64 -8.84 5.46
C LYS A 58 7.19 -7.45 5.03
N LEU A 59 5.89 -7.27 4.77
CA LEU A 59 5.32 -5.98 4.38
C LEU A 59 5.46 -4.94 5.50
N ALA A 60 5.23 -5.33 6.76
CA ALA A 60 5.40 -4.46 7.91
C ALA A 60 6.86 -4.02 8.09
N GLN A 61 7.82 -4.94 7.88
CA GLN A 61 9.24 -4.61 7.85
C GLN A 61 9.61 -3.67 6.70
N GLU A 62 9.09 -3.93 5.50
CA GLU A 62 9.32 -3.07 4.34
C GLU A 62 8.81 -1.65 4.61
N LEU A 63 7.59 -1.53 5.15
CA LEU A 63 7.01 -0.23 5.52
C LEU A 63 7.87 0.50 6.55
N LEU A 64 8.32 -0.17 7.61
CA LEU A 64 9.22 0.43 8.60
C LEU A 64 10.55 0.88 7.96
N SER A 65 11.14 0.05 7.11
CA SER A 65 12.42 0.34 6.46
C SER A 65 12.34 1.50 5.47
N THR A 66 11.21 1.61 4.76
CA THR A 66 10.96 2.69 3.80
C THR A 66 10.68 4.00 4.51
N GLU A 67 9.92 3.97 5.61
CA GLU A 67 9.70 5.16 6.44
C GLU A 67 10.99 5.65 7.10
N GLU A 68 11.84 4.72 7.58
CA GLU A 68 13.15 5.07 8.14
C GLU A 68 14.04 5.76 7.10
N ARG A 69 14.09 5.22 5.88
CA ARG A 69 14.85 5.81 4.78
C ARG A 69 14.30 7.18 4.41
N TYR A 70 12.99 7.32 4.27
CA TYR A 70 12.33 8.57 3.95
C TYR A 70 12.61 9.67 4.99
N LEU A 71 12.47 9.34 6.28
CA LEU A 71 12.81 10.25 7.38
C LEU A 71 14.30 10.64 7.36
N GLY A 72 15.17 9.68 7.07
CA GLY A 72 16.60 9.91 6.90
C GLY A 72 16.90 10.92 5.78
N ASP A 73 16.30 10.72 4.61
CA ASP A 73 16.46 11.57 3.45
C ASP A 73 15.94 12.99 3.70
N LEU A 74 14.78 13.13 4.36
CA LEU A 74 14.25 14.44 4.78
C LEU A 74 15.24 15.18 5.69
N LEU A 75 15.78 14.52 6.71
CA LEU A 75 16.73 15.13 7.64
C LEU A 75 18.05 15.49 6.95
N LEU A 76 18.56 14.62 6.09
CA LEU A 76 19.79 14.83 5.35
C LEU A 76 19.65 16.01 4.38
N ALA A 77 18.58 16.05 3.59
CA ALA A 77 18.29 17.13 2.67
C ALA A 77 18.20 18.47 3.40
N LYS A 78 17.48 18.53 4.52
CA LYS A 78 17.43 19.75 5.34
C LYS A 78 18.83 20.14 5.82
N LYS A 79 19.59 19.21 6.40
CA LYS A 79 20.91 19.51 6.96
C LYS A 79 21.90 20.02 5.90
N LEU A 80 21.95 19.38 4.75
CA LEU A 80 22.89 19.72 3.68
C LEU A 80 22.51 21.02 2.96
N PHE A 81 21.24 21.20 2.64
CA PHE A 81 20.82 22.33 1.80
C PHE A 81 20.43 23.54 2.65
N HIS A 82 19.57 23.41 3.65
CA HIS A 82 19.15 24.55 4.47
C HIS A 82 20.34 25.17 5.21
N GLY A 83 21.23 24.35 5.79
CA GLY A 83 22.38 24.82 6.55
C GLY A 83 23.40 25.63 5.71
N ASN A 84 23.49 25.34 4.41
CA ASN A 84 24.37 26.05 3.49
C ASN A 84 23.68 27.25 2.85
N LEU A 85 22.41 27.10 2.46
CA LEU A 85 21.65 28.13 1.77
C LEU A 85 21.23 29.30 2.67
N ILE A 86 20.96 29.07 3.97
CA ILE A 86 20.56 30.17 4.88
C ILE A 86 21.67 31.19 5.16
N LYS A 87 22.92 30.83 4.82
CA LYS A 87 24.08 31.72 4.90
C LYS A 87 24.11 32.73 3.75
N LEU A 88 23.38 32.46 2.67
CA LEU A 88 23.24 33.36 1.53
C LEU A 88 22.23 34.48 1.84
N PRO A 89 22.27 35.60 1.10
CA PRO A 89 21.31 36.70 1.27
C PRO A 89 19.87 36.33 0.87
N TYR A 90 19.64 35.18 0.23
CA TYR A 90 18.35 34.72 -0.31
C TYR A 90 17.50 33.95 0.71
N ARG A 91 17.34 34.49 1.93
CA ARG A 91 16.65 33.77 3.02
C ARG A 91 15.18 33.53 2.75
N SER A 92 14.50 34.45 2.07
CA SER A 92 13.08 34.34 1.72
C SER A 92 12.78 33.14 0.82
N GLU A 93 13.64 32.88 -0.15
CA GLU A 93 13.53 31.78 -1.11
C GLU A 93 13.78 30.46 -0.41
N VAL A 94 14.79 30.40 0.46
CA VAL A 94 15.12 29.22 1.26
C VAL A 94 13.98 28.89 2.22
N ASP A 95 13.43 29.88 2.93
CA ASP A 95 12.28 29.67 3.81
C ASP A 95 11.05 29.19 3.03
N THR A 96 10.87 29.65 1.80
CA THR A 96 9.79 29.19 0.91
C THR A 96 9.97 27.74 0.50
N ILE A 97 11.20 27.33 0.15
CA ILE A 97 11.53 25.95 -0.24
C ILE A 97 11.36 24.98 0.94
N PHE A 98 11.82 25.36 2.14
CA PHE A 98 11.79 24.49 3.33
C PHE A 98 10.56 24.67 4.22
N ARG A 99 9.58 25.48 3.81
CA ARG A 99 8.41 25.89 4.61
C ARG A 99 7.69 24.75 5.33
N TYR A 100 7.47 23.63 4.64
CA TYR A 100 6.72 22.48 5.16
C TYR A 100 7.62 21.34 5.64
N TRP A 101 8.94 21.49 5.53
CA TRP A 101 9.89 20.41 5.79
C TRP A 101 9.88 19.97 7.26
N ASP A 102 9.70 20.91 8.19
CA ASP A 102 9.58 20.62 9.62
C ASP A 102 8.32 19.84 9.96
N LYS A 103 7.18 20.24 9.40
CA LYS A 103 5.91 19.53 9.58
C LYS A 103 5.99 18.12 9.01
N LEU A 104 6.54 17.95 7.80
CA LEU A 104 6.75 16.63 7.18
C LEU A 104 7.65 15.74 8.03
N THR A 105 8.77 16.30 8.51
CA THR A 105 9.70 15.58 9.38
C THR A 105 9.04 15.17 10.70
N GLU A 106 8.18 16.01 11.27
CA GLU A 106 7.44 15.68 12.49
C GLU A 106 6.46 14.52 12.27
N VAL A 107 5.67 14.56 11.19
CA VAL A 107 4.69 13.51 10.86
C VAL A 107 5.42 12.19 10.58
N SER A 108 6.43 12.18 9.72
CA SER A 108 7.21 10.97 9.44
C SER A 108 7.94 10.43 10.67
N ARG A 109 8.43 11.30 11.57
CA ARG A 109 9.00 10.86 12.85
C ARG A 109 7.97 10.17 13.73
N LYS A 110 6.73 10.70 13.80
CA LYS A 110 5.64 10.06 14.56
C LYS A 110 5.32 8.68 13.98
N VAL A 111 5.12 8.59 12.67
CA VAL A 111 4.84 7.33 11.97
C VAL A 111 5.96 6.30 12.21
N TYR A 112 7.22 6.68 11.98
CA TYR A 112 8.39 5.82 12.25
C TYR A 112 8.43 5.33 13.69
N MET A 113 8.28 6.23 14.67
CA MET A 113 8.36 5.87 16.08
C MET A 113 7.25 4.90 16.51
N ARG A 114 6.05 5.04 15.94
CA ARG A 114 4.92 4.14 16.24
C ARG A 114 5.09 2.78 15.57
N LEU A 115 5.50 2.75 14.29
CA LEU A 115 5.84 1.51 13.59
C LEU A 115 6.97 0.75 14.31
N LYS A 116 7.98 1.47 14.81
CA LYS A 116 9.11 0.89 15.55
C LYS A 116 8.72 0.32 16.91
N LYS A 117 7.68 0.87 17.55
CA LYS A 117 7.15 0.39 18.85
C LYS A 117 6.29 -0.87 18.73
N SER A 118 6.25 -1.50 17.55
CA SER A 118 5.46 -2.70 17.25
C SER A 118 3.95 -2.48 17.27
N ASP A 119 3.50 -1.23 17.08
CA ASP A 119 2.11 -0.98 16.74
C ASP A 119 1.82 -1.61 15.37
N SER A 120 0.66 -2.25 15.20
CA SER A 120 0.27 -2.76 13.88
C SER A 120 0.20 -1.60 12.88
N PRO A 121 0.75 -1.73 11.66
CA PRO A 121 0.73 -0.66 10.65
C PRO A 121 -0.64 -0.02 10.43
N GLY A 122 -1.72 -0.82 10.44
CA GLY A 122 -3.08 -0.31 10.30
C GLY A 122 -3.48 0.67 11.41
N GLN A 123 -3.15 0.36 12.67
CA GLN A 123 -3.45 1.25 13.81
C GLN A 123 -2.64 2.55 13.75
N VAL A 124 -1.39 2.48 13.31
CA VAL A 124 -0.55 3.67 13.11
C VAL A 124 -1.16 4.58 12.06
N LEU A 125 -1.53 4.03 10.89
CA LEU A 125 -2.10 4.80 9.79
C LEU A 125 -3.45 5.43 10.17
N ILE A 126 -4.33 4.70 10.85
CA ILE A 126 -5.61 5.24 11.32
C ILE A 126 -5.39 6.37 12.31
N SER A 127 -4.43 6.20 13.24
CA SER A 127 -4.16 7.20 14.28
C SER A 127 -3.53 8.48 13.73
N GLU A 128 -2.79 8.40 12.62
CA GLU A 128 -2.07 9.52 12.02
C GLU A 128 -2.72 10.05 10.73
N ILE A 129 -3.90 9.53 10.33
CA ILE A 129 -4.52 9.87 9.05
C ILE A 129 -4.76 11.38 8.90
N ASP A 130 -5.18 12.05 9.97
CA ASP A 130 -5.39 13.50 9.98
C ASP A 130 -4.06 14.26 9.85
N SER A 131 -2.99 13.74 10.45
CA SER A 131 -1.63 14.29 10.35
C SER A 131 -1.09 14.23 8.91
N LEU A 132 -1.56 13.29 8.09
CA LEU A 132 -1.15 13.15 6.69
C LEU A 132 -1.66 14.30 5.79
N SER A 133 -2.62 15.11 6.25
CA SER A 133 -3.05 16.33 5.54
C SER A 133 -1.90 17.29 5.22
N VAL A 134 -0.83 17.27 6.02
CA VAL A 134 0.39 18.06 5.77
C VAL A 134 1.01 17.75 4.40
N PHE A 135 0.89 16.52 3.89
CA PHE A 135 1.38 16.17 2.55
C PHE A 135 0.56 16.85 1.45
N VAL A 136 -0.74 17.06 1.66
CA VAL A 136 -1.59 17.81 0.74
C VAL A 136 -1.18 19.29 0.72
N GLU A 137 -0.93 19.87 1.89
CA GLU A 137 -0.39 21.24 1.99
C GLU A 137 0.97 21.36 1.29
N PHE A 138 1.87 20.39 1.46
CA PHE A 138 3.17 20.38 0.80
C PHE A 138 3.04 20.29 -0.72
N CYS A 139 2.30 19.30 -1.24
CA CYS A 139 2.15 19.08 -2.67
C CYS A 139 1.48 20.28 -3.37
N SER A 140 0.51 20.92 -2.73
CA SER A 140 -0.16 22.11 -3.28
C SER A 140 0.77 23.33 -3.43
N HIS A 141 1.87 23.40 -2.67
CA HIS A 141 2.85 24.49 -2.72
C HIS A 141 4.16 24.09 -3.43
N GLN A 142 4.25 22.87 -3.95
CA GLN A 142 5.49 22.34 -4.52
C GLN A 142 5.93 23.11 -5.77
N GLN A 143 4.98 23.58 -6.60
CA GLN A 143 5.32 24.43 -7.75
C GLN A 143 5.97 25.75 -7.32
N THR A 144 5.43 26.40 -6.28
CA THR A 144 6.00 27.64 -5.74
C THR A 144 7.41 27.42 -5.17
N ALA A 145 7.64 26.29 -4.51
CA ALA A 145 8.97 25.92 -4.03
C ALA A 145 9.96 25.68 -5.20
N LEU A 146 9.52 25.02 -6.28
CA LEU A 146 10.33 24.84 -7.49
C LEU A 146 10.65 26.17 -8.18
N ASP A 147 9.68 27.08 -8.26
CA ASP A 147 9.90 28.40 -8.83
C ASP A 147 10.90 29.22 -8.00
N ALA A 148 10.81 29.13 -6.66
CA ALA A 148 11.78 29.75 -5.75
C ALA A 148 13.19 29.13 -5.91
N LEU A 149 13.28 27.81 -6.08
CA LEU A 149 14.54 27.11 -6.33
C LEU A 149 15.15 27.55 -7.67
N ASN A 150 14.35 27.61 -8.74
CA ASN A 150 14.82 28.06 -10.05
C ASN A 150 15.35 29.49 -10.00
N LYS A 151 14.66 30.39 -9.29
CA LYS A 151 15.16 31.76 -9.03
C LYS A 151 16.50 31.73 -8.28
N LEU A 152 16.62 30.92 -7.24
CA LEU A 152 17.86 30.79 -6.48
C LEU A 152 19.02 30.29 -7.36
N LEU A 153 18.76 29.34 -8.26
CA LEU A 153 19.74 28.79 -9.20
C LEU A 153 20.14 29.74 -10.34
N THR A 154 19.38 30.82 -10.59
CA THR A 154 19.81 31.87 -11.52
C THR A 154 20.97 32.72 -10.96
N HIS A 155 21.21 32.67 -9.66
CA HIS A 155 22.32 33.41 -9.04
C HIS A 155 23.65 32.65 -9.14
N PRO A 156 24.72 33.27 -9.65
CA PRO A 156 26.01 32.62 -9.86
C PRO A 156 26.68 32.16 -8.55
N ASP A 157 26.36 32.81 -7.43
CA ASP A 157 26.88 32.45 -6.10
C ASP A 157 26.23 31.18 -5.55
N ALA A 158 24.97 30.93 -5.89
CA ALA A 158 24.29 29.69 -5.56
C ALA A 158 24.81 28.53 -6.41
N GLN A 159 25.06 28.76 -7.72
CA GLN A 159 25.63 27.73 -8.60
C GLN A 159 27.01 27.25 -8.13
N LYS A 160 27.86 28.14 -7.60
CA LYS A 160 29.18 27.77 -7.06
C LYS A 160 29.13 26.89 -5.81
N LEU A 161 28.03 26.88 -5.07
CA LEU A 161 27.84 25.99 -3.91
C LEU A 161 27.48 24.56 -4.31
N TYR A 162 27.05 24.35 -5.56
CA TYR A 162 26.63 23.07 -6.11
C TYR A 162 27.58 22.53 -7.20
N ALA A 163 28.64 23.27 -7.54
CA ALA A 163 29.66 22.89 -8.51
C ALA A 163 30.78 22.05 -7.88
#